data_AF-A0A960RRX9-F1
#
_entry.id   AF-A0A960RRX9-F1
#
_cell.length_a   1.000
_cell.length_b   1.000
_cell.length_c   1.000
_cell.angle_alpha   90.00
_cell.angle_beta   90.00
_cell.angle_gamma   90.00
#
_symmetry.space_group_name_H-M   'P 1'
#
loop_
_entity.id
_entity.type
_entity.pdbx_description
1 polymer ?
#
loop_
_entity_poly.entity_id
_entity_poly.type
_entity_poly.pdbx_seq_one_letter_code
_entity_poly.pdbx_strand_id
1 'polypeptide(L)'
;MRLIGTLQGEKEAFRFASFLKQEEIECRYDPVASDPHVYEFWISNEDQIETAVHWLEEFRKNPEDPRFETKPHPIDTEGVAEEKEPVQVRAFRMRSHMRPRMPLTRLIILICGLLFIWNGYQMADIAKTDKKPEDYTLTPLMIDLSYDMPTAKNREELSRELFAENRVGSSEVWDGLYGVILGWPASKGELEAPLFVKIREGQIWRLITPVFLHGGFLHILFNMLWLWMLGRQVEERTKKWQYIAITLIIGIVSNTLQYLMSGPLFIGYSGIVCGLAGFIWVRQRIAPWEGYPLQRGTLIFLGVFIIAMLGLQIASFLMIRFHIAEFSMNIANTAHISGALVGMILGRIPLFSKGGV
;
A
#
# COMPACT_ATOMS: atom_id res chain seq x y z
N MET A 1 32.47 9.65 -18.50
CA MET A 1 31.84 10.87 -17.93
C MET A 1 32.86 11.65 -17.14
N ARG A 2 33.15 12.90 -17.52
CA ARG A 2 34.07 13.81 -16.81
C ARG A 2 33.31 15.07 -16.38
N LEU A 3 33.56 15.54 -15.16
CA LEU A 3 33.05 16.80 -14.64
C LEU A 3 33.73 17.97 -15.39
N ILE A 4 32.94 18.88 -15.96
CA ILE A 4 33.44 20.09 -16.66
C ILE A 4 33.28 21.38 -15.85
N GLY A 5 32.41 21.40 -14.86
CA GLY A 5 32.21 22.56 -13.98
C GLY A 5 30.79 22.66 -13.42
N THR A 6 30.43 23.85 -12.95
CA THR A 6 29.17 24.12 -12.24
C THR A 6 28.47 25.41 -12.68
N LEU A 7 27.15 25.46 -12.50
CA LEU A 7 26.33 26.68 -12.63
C LEU A 7 25.44 26.88 -11.39
N GLN A 8 25.04 28.13 -11.12
CA GLN A 8 24.08 28.44 -10.04
C GLN A 8 22.66 28.57 -10.62
N GLY A 9 21.70 27.97 -9.91
CA GLY A 9 20.29 28.03 -10.28
C GLY A 9 19.87 27.03 -11.36
N GLU A 10 18.73 26.41 -11.15
CA GLU A 10 18.13 25.40 -12.03
C GLU A 10 17.83 25.96 -13.44
N LYS A 11 17.41 27.23 -13.53
CA LYS A 11 17.09 27.90 -14.80
C LYS A 11 18.32 28.06 -15.70
N GLU A 12 19.46 28.46 -15.14
CA GLU A 12 20.71 28.61 -15.89
C GLU A 12 21.26 27.25 -16.30
N ALA A 13 21.21 26.28 -15.37
CA ALA A 13 21.63 24.91 -15.65
C ALA A 13 20.80 24.28 -16.79
N PHE A 14 19.47 24.42 -16.77
CA PHE A 14 18.57 23.95 -17.82
C PHE A 14 18.83 24.62 -19.17
N ARG A 15 19.06 25.95 -19.21
CA ARG A 15 19.39 26.68 -20.44
C ARG A 15 20.70 26.16 -21.05
N PHE A 16 21.74 26.01 -20.23
CA PHE A 16 23.04 25.53 -20.70
C PHE A 16 22.98 24.07 -21.17
N ALA A 17 22.31 23.18 -20.44
CA ALA A 17 22.09 21.79 -20.86
C ALA A 17 21.32 21.68 -22.18
N SER A 18 20.30 22.52 -22.36
CA SER A 18 19.50 22.59 -23.59
C SER A 18 20.30 23.12 -24.78
N PHE A 19 21.24 24.05 -24.55
CA PHE A 19 22.19 24.50 -25.57
C PHE A 19 23.20 23.39 -25.95
N LEU A 20 23.81 22.71 -24.98
CA LEU A 20 24.72 21.58 -25.26
C LEU A 20 24.03 20.49 -26.09
N LYS A 21 22.74 20.20 -25.84
CA LYS A 21 21.93 19.28 -26.65
C LYS A 21 21.71 19.76 -28.09
N GLN A 22 21.67 21.08 -28.35
CA GLN A 22 21.60 21.63 -29.71
C GLN A 22 22.92 21.51 -30.47
N GLU A 23 24.05 21.59 -29.76
CA GLU A 23 25.41 21.35 -30.28
C GLU A 23 25.77 19.85 -30.37
N GLU A 24 24.79 18.94 -30.23
CA GLU A 24 24.96 17.48 -30.23
C GLU A 24 25.94 16.95 -29.15
N ILE A 25 26.10 17.69 -28.04
CA ILE A 25 26.92 17.30 -26.89
C ILE A 25 26.04 16.64 -25.82
N GLU A 26 26.26 15.35 -25.57
CA GLU A 26 25.54 14.62 -24.51
C GLU A 26 26.06 15.00 -23.13
N CYS A 27 25.25 15.75 -22.37
CA CYS A 27 25.54 16.15 -20.99
C CYS A 27 24.53 15.59 -20.00
N ARG A 28 25.01 15.30 -18.79
CA ARG A 28 24.19 15.09 -17.59
C ARG A 28 24.49 16.21 -16.60
N TYR A 29 23.46 16.74 -15.93
CA TYR A 29 23.65 17.69 -14.85
C TYR A 29 22.83 17.31 -13.61
N ASP A 30 23.44 17.43 -12.43
CA ASP A 30 22.85 17.05 -11.14
C ASP A 30 23.15 18.14 -10.08
N PRO A 31 22.28 18.34 -9.08
CA PRO A 31 22.55 19.27 -7.99
C PRO A 31 23.68 18.76 -7.07
N VAL A 32 24.53 19.67 -6.60
CA VAL A 32 25.68 19.35 -5.74
C VAL A 32 25.19 18.91 -4.36
N ALA A 33 25.76 17.83 -3.83
CA ALA A 33 25.33 17.24 -2.56
C ALA A 33 25.46 18.19 -1.34
N SER A 34 26.32 19.21 -1.41
CA SER A 34 26.49 20.24 -0.38
C SER A 34 25.65 21.50 -0.59
N ASP A 35 25.16 21.77 -1.81
CA ASP A 35 24.35 22.94 -2.14
C ASP A 35 23.37 22.63 -3.31
N PRO A 36 22.06 22.48 -3.05
CA PRO A 36 21.07 22.15 -4.08
C PRO A 36 20.80 23.31 -5.07
N HIS A 37 21.39 24.49 -4.86
CA HIS A 37 21.33 25.61 -5.79
C HIS A 37 22.52 25.64 -6.77
N VAL A 38 23.49 24.74 -6.63
CA VAL A 38 24.61 24.56 -7.57
C VAL A 38 24.40 23.25 -8.34
N TYR A 39 24.62 23.27 -9.65
CA TYR A 39 24.52 22.09 -10.52
C TYR A 39 25.87 21.76 -11.14
N GLU A 40 26.30 20.49 -11.04
CA GLU A 40 27.50 19.94 -11.68
C GLU A 40 27.19 19.39 -13.07
N PHE A 41 28.07 19.65 -14.03
CA PHE A 41 27.93 19.22 -15.44
C PHE A 41 28.94 18.12 -15.80
N TRP A 42 28.42 17.00 -16.29
CA TRP A 42 29.17 15.80 -16.63
C TRP A 42 29.00 15.47 -18.13
N ILE A 43 30.11 15.33 -18.86
CA ILE A 43 30.11 15.02 -20.30
C ILE A 43 30.51 13.56 -20.52
N SER A 44 29.73 12.82 -21.32
CA SER A 44 29.96 11.39 -21.60
C SER A 44 31.19 11.14 -22.46
N ASN A 45 31.28 11.84 -23.60
CA ASN A 45 32.26 11.65 -24.66
C ASN A 45 33.53 12.48 -24.41
N GLU A 46 34.72 11.86 -24.46
CA GLU A 46 35.97 12.57 -24.17
C GLU A 46 36.35 13.60 -25.25
N ASP A 47 36.04 13.33 -26.51
CA ASP A 47 36.35 14.21 -27.64
C ASP A 47 35.56 15.54 -27.61
N GLN A 48 34.44 15.58 -26.87
CA GLN A 48 33.57 16.76 -26.74
C GLN A 48 33.89 17.61 -25.49
N ILE A 49 34.84 17.19 -24.64
CA ILE A 49 35.09 17.84 -23.34
C ILE A 49 35.64 19.26 -23.53
N GLU A 50 36.62 19.47 -24.40
CA GLU A 50 37.21 20.79 -24.61
C GLU A 50 36.18 21.79 -25.16
N THR A 51 35.34 21.35 -26.11
CA THR A 51 34.22 22.13 -26.65
C THR A 51 33.19 22.47 -25.57
N ALA A 52 32.81 21.51 -24.73
CA ALA A 52 31.83 21.73 -23.67
C ALA A 52 32.36 22.65 -22.55
N VAL A 53 33.65 22.57 -22.21
CA VAL A 53 34.32 23.50 -21.28
C VAL A 53 34.36 24.90 -21.86
N HIS A 54 34.73 25.06 -23.14
CA HIS A 54 34.72 26.35 -23.83
C HIS A 54 33.32 27.00 -23.80
N TRP A 55 32.28 26.22 -24.12
CA TRP A 55 30.90 26.71 -24.06
C TRP A 55 30.44 27.08 -22.64
N LEU A 56 30.88 26.34 -21.60
CA LEU A 56 30.59 26.69 -20.21
C LEU A 56 31.26 28.01 -19.79
N GLU A 57 32.46 28.29 -20.28
CA GLU A 57 33.14 29.56 -20.05
C GLU A 57 32.44 30.73 -20.76
N GLU A 58 32.04 30.57 -22.02
CA GLU A 58 31.30 31.60 -22.75
C GLU A 58 29.92 31.86 -22.13
N PHE A 59 29.21 30.81 -21.70
CA PHE A 59 27.93 30.93 -20.99
C PHE A 59 28.08 31.71 -19.68
N ARG A 60 29.14 31.46 -18.91
CA ARG A 60 29.43 32.19 -17.66
C ARG A 60 29.77 33.68 -17.90
N LYS A 61 30.34 34.04 -19.05
CA LYS A 61 30.67 35.43 -19.40
C LYS A 61 29.43 36.23 -19.81
N ASN A 62 28.54 35.62 -20.59
CA ASN A 62 27.29 36.25 -21.03
C ASN A 62 26.14 35.23 -21.09
N PRO A 63 25.46 34.94 -19.96
CA PRO A 63 24.38 33.95 -19.93
C PRO A 63 23.20 34.32 -20.84
N GLU A 64 22.97 35.62 -21.07
CA GLU A 64 21.89 36.16 -21.91
C GLU A 64 22.31 36.38 -23.38
N ASP A 65 23.40 35.77 -23.83
CA ASP A 65 23.78 35.78 -25.26
C ASP A 65 22.71 35.07 -26.11
N PRO A 66 22.26 35.65 -27.23
CA PRO A 66 21.29 35.01 -28.13
C PRO A 66 21.73 33.63 -28.66
N ARG A 67 23.02 33.29 -28.62
CA ARG A 67 23.53 31.94 -28.94
C ARG A 67 23.06 30.88 -27.94
N PHE A 68 22.84 31.25 -26.68
CA PHE A 68 22.29 30.38 -25.63
C PHE A 68 20.76 30.50 -25.51
N GLU A 69 20.12 31.30 -26.36
CA GLU A 69 18.67 31.44 -26.43
C GLU A 69 18.07 30.22 -27.15
N THR A 70 17.74 29.21 -26.35
CA THR A 70 17.17 27.96 -26.84
C THR A 70 15.80 28.25 -27.48
N LYS A 71 15.73 28.19 -28.81
CA LYS A 71 14.44 28.02 -29.50
C LYS A 71 13.70 26.86 -28.83
N PRO A 72 12.40 26.97 -28.50
CA PRO A 72 11.66 25.90 -27.89
C PRO A 72 11.55 24.74 -28.88
N HIS A 73 12.49 23.81 -28.78
CA HIS A 73 12.37 22.49 -29.36
C HIS A 73 11.08 21.88 -28.77
N PRO A 74 10.27 21.14 -29.55
CA PRO A 74 9.15 20.40 -28.98
C PRO A 74 9.66 19.58 -27.80
N ILE A 75 9.12 19.88 -26.61
CA ILE A 75 9.41 19.14 -25.39
C ILE A 75 8.92 17.71 -25.65
N ASP A 76 9.86 16.76 -25.68
CA ASP A 76 9.52 15.36 -25.40
C ASP A 76 8.96 15.36 -23.98
N THR A 77 7.63 15.35 -23.88
CA THR A 77 6.90 15.64 -22.63
C THR A 77 6.90 14.44 -21.69
N GLU A 78 8.08 14.18 -21.13
CA GLU A 78 8.16 14.01 -19.68
C GLU A 78 7.93 15.39 -19.02
N GLY A 79 6.77 15.58 -18.38
CA GLY A 79 6.40 16.82 -17.66
C GLY A 79 5.69 17.87 -18.55
N VAL A 80 4.37 18.11 -18.46
CA VAL A 80 3.59 18.80 -17.39
C VAL A 80 3.97 20.29 -17.28
N ALA A 81 3.09 21.29 -17.48
CA ALA A 81 1.67 21.31 -17.91
C ALA A 81 1.23 22.74 -18.40
N GLU A 82 -0.03 22.81 -18.83
CA GLU A 82 -0.89 23.95 -19.27
C GLU A 82 -0.58 25.33 -18.62
N GLU A 83 -0.72 26.48 -19.31
CA GLU A 83 -1.90 27.02 -20.05
C GLU A 83 -1.47 27.86 -21.31
N LYS A 84 -2.30 28.50 -22.15
CA LYS A 84 -3.76 28.82 -22.18
C LYS A 84 -4.32 28.89 -23.63
N GLU A 85 -5.37 29.69 -23.88
CA GLU A 85 -6.18 29.78 -25.12
C GLU A 85 -5.95 31.03 -26.02
N PRO A 86 -6.51 31.12 -27.25
CA PRO A 86 -6.95 30.05 -28.18
C PRO A 86 -6.49 30.25 -29.66
N VAL A 87 -6.32 29.16 -30.42
CA VAL A 87 -6.29 29.21 -31.90
C VAL A 87 -7.39 28.31 -32.48
N GLN A 88 -8.23 28.87 -33.36
CA GLN A 88 -9.35 28.16 -33.97
C GLN A 88 -8.87 27.15 -35.04
N VAL A 89 -8.69 25.89 -34.64
CA VAL A 89 -8.51 24.77 -35.58
C VAL A 89 -9.81 23.98 -35.67
N ARG A 90 -10.34 23.79 -36.88
CA ARG A 90 -11.58 23.02 -37.14
C ARG A 90 -11.44 21.60 -36.58
N ALA A 91 -12.16 21.32 -35.49
CA ALA A 91 -12.07 20.06 -34.79
C ALA A 91 -12.63 18.89 -35.62
N PHE A 92 -11.75 18.00 -36.08
CA PHE A 92 -12.14 16.63 -36.41
C PHE A 92 -12.47 15.90 -35.10
N ARG A 93 -13.72 16.00 -34.66
CA ARG A 93 -14.19 15.51 -33.35
C ARG A 93 -14.27 13.98 -33.35
N MET A 94 -13.13 13.31 -33.23
CA MET A 94 -13.07 11.90 -32.89
C MET A 94 -13.43 11.75 -31.40
N ARG A 95 -14.73 11.59 -31.13
CA ARG A 95 -15.32 11.66 -29.78
C ARG A 95 -15.12 10.36 -29.00
N SER A 96 -13.87 9.99 -28.70
CA SER A 96 -13.58 8.96 -27.71
C SER A 96 -13.89 9.51 -26.31
N HIS A 97 -15.14 9.31 -25.86
CA HIS A 97 -15.51 9.51 -24.46
C HIS A 97 -14.86 8.41 -23.60
N MET A 98 -13.54 8.44 -23.46
CA MET A 98 -12.86 7.75 -22.37
C MET A 98 -13.25 8.44 -21.07
N ARG A 99 -14.37 8.00 -20.48
CA ARG A 99 -14.80 8.41 -19.14
C ARG A 99 -13.59 8.28 -18.21
N PRO A 100 -13.24 9.30 -17.41
CA PRO A 100 -12.14 9.18 -16.47
C PRO A 100 -12.45 8.02 -15.52
N ARG A 101 -11.68 6.94 -15.66
CA ARG A 101 -11.83 5.75 -14.80
C ARG A 101 -11.33 6.13 -13.43
N MET A 102 -12.22 6.05 -12.42
CA MET A 102 -11.86 6.31 -11.03
C MET A 102 -10.66 5.44 -10.63
N PRO A 103 -9.62 6.01 -9.96
CA PRO A 103 -8.51 5.25 -9.42
C PRO A 103 -9.00 4.14 -8.51
N LEU A 104 -8.41 2.96 -8.62
CA LEU A 104 -8.80 1.77 -7.88
C LEU A 104 -8.62 1.98 -6.38
N THR A 105 -7.57 2.69 -5.93
CA THR A 105 -7.42 3.07 -4.52
C THR A 105 -8.65 3.82 -4.01
N ARG A 106 -9.22 4.73 -4.80
CA ARG A 106 -10.45 5.47 -4.42
C ARG A 106 -11.69 4.58 -4.42
N LEU A 107 -11.81 3.67 -5.39
CA LEU A 107 -12.90 2.70 -5.44
C LEU A 107 -12.90 1.80 -4.20
N ILE A 108 -11.73 1.29 -3.80
CA ILE A 108 -11.57 0.43 -2.62
C ILE A 108 -11.93 1.19 -1.35
N ILE A 109 -11.45 2.43 -1.18
CA ILE A 109 -11.81 3.26 -0.01
C ILE A 109 -13.33 3.49 0.07
N LEU A 110 -13.99 3.76 -1.06
CA LEU A 110 -15.44 3.93 -1.13
C LEU A 110 -16.18 2.62 -0.79
N ILE A 111 -15.72 1.47 -1.28
CA ILE A 111 -16.30 0.16 -0.95
C ILE A 111 -16.16 -0.13 0.56
N CYS A 112 -14.98 0.04 1.15
CA CYS A 112 -14.76 -0.12 2.59
C CYS A 112 -15.65 0.80 3.42
N GLY A 113 -15.79 2.07 3.02
CA GLY A 113 -16.65 3.05 3.70
C GLY A 113 -18.13 2.67 3.65
N LEU A 114 -18.64 2.27 2.47
CA LEU A 114 -20.03 1.83 2.32
C LEU A 114 -20.32 0.56 3.12
N LEU A 115 -19.42 -0.43 3.10
CA LEU A 115 -19.56 -1.66 3.87
C LEU A 115 -19.50 -1.40 5.38
N PHE A 116 -18.66 -0.47 5.84
CA PHE A 116 -18.60 -0.07 7.25
C PHE A 116 -19.89 0.62 7.72
N ILE A 117 -20.44 1.53 6.91
CA ILE A 117 -21.74 2.17 7.20
C ILE A 117 -22.87 1.13 7.23
N TRP A 118 -22.90 0.21 6.25
CA TRP A 118 -23.90 -0.86 6.19
C TRP A 118 -23.79 -1.83 7.38
N ASN A 119 -22.56 -2.17 7.80
CA ASN A 119 -22.32 -2.96 9.00
C ASN A 119 -22.85 -2.26 10.26
N GLY A 120 -22.59 -0.94 10.39
CA GLY A 120 -23.10 -0.12 11.49
C GLY A 120 -24.63 -0.07 11.52
N TYR A 121 -25.28 0.00 10.34
CA TYR A 121 -26.73 -0.11 10.24
C TYR A 121 -27.25 -1.47 10.72
N GLN A 122 -26.65 -2.58 10.29
CA GLN A 122 -27.05 -3.93 10.74
C GLN A 122 -26.88 -4.11 12.26
N MET A 123 -25.78 -3.62 12.84
CA MET A 123 -25.59 -3.65 14.30
C MET A 123 -26.64 -2.80 15.04
N ALA A 124 -26.95 -1.61 14.51
CA ALA A 124 -27.97 -0.73 15.09
C ALA A 124 -29.41 -1.26 14.93
N ASP A 125 -29.65 -2.19 14.01
CA ASP A 125 -30.94 -2.87 13.84
C ASP A 125 -31.07 -4.04 14.82
N ILE A 126 -30.04 -4.91 14.89
CA ILE A 126 -29.95 -6.02 15.86
C ILE A 126 -30.13 -5.51 17.30
N ALA A 127 -29.48 -4.39 17.64
CA ALA A 127 -29.58 -3.76 18.96
C ALA A 127 -30.97 -3.18 19.31
N LYS A 128 -31.90 -3.07 18.35
CA LYS A 128 -33.30 -2.70 18.60
C LYS A 128 -34.21 -3.92 18.74
N THR A 129 -33.89 -5.01 18.02
CA THR A 129 -34.73 -6.21 17.95
C THR A 129 -34.45 -7.20 19.07
N ASP A 130 -33.22 -7.27 19.58
CA ASP A 130 -32.85 -8.17 20.66
C ASP A 130 -32.82 -7.46 22.03
N LYS A 131 -33.12 -8.22 23.10
CA LYS A 131 -33.11 -7.74 24.49
C LYS A 131 -31.73 -7.82 25.13
N LYS A 132 -30.75 -8.48 24.49
CA LYS A 132 -29.35 -8.55 24.92
C LYS A 132 -28.39 -8.32 23.75
N PRO A 133 -28.14 -7.05 23.36
CA PRO A 133 -27.20 -6.73 22.29
C PRO A 133 -25.80 -7.31 22.51
N GLU A 134 -25.39 -7.52 23.77
CA GLU A 134 -24.13 -8.19 24.12
C GLU A 134 -23.98 -9.65 23.63
N ASP A 135 -25.07 -10.36 23.31
CA ASP A 135 -25.03 -11.74 22.79
C ASP A 135 -24.66 -11.81 21.28
N TYR A 136 -24.61 -10.69 20.54
CA TYR A 136 -24.33 -10.66 19.08
C TYR A 136 -23.04 -9.89 18.74
N THR A 137 -21.98 -10.63 18.43
CA THR A 137 -20.66 -10.07 18.06
C THR A 137 -20.46 -9.90 16.55
N LEU A 138 -21.38 -10.40 15.71
CA LEU A 138 -21.24 -10.45 14.25
C LEU A 138 -22.57 -10.11 13.55
N THR A 139 -22.50 -9.33 12.47
CA THR A 139 -23.62 -9.09 11.56
C THR A 139 -23.73 -10.16 10.47
N PRO A 140 -24.88 -10.29 9.78
CA PRO A 140 -24.97 -11.05 8.53
C PRO A 140 -23.89 -10.66 7.50
N LEU A 141 -23.60 -9.36 7.33
CA LEU A 141 -22.53 -8.90 6.43
C LEU A 141 -21.15 -9.44 6.83
N MET A 142 -20.85 -9.44 8.14
CA MET A 142 -19.59 -10.01 8.64
C MET A 142 -19.55 -11.52 8.47
N ILE A 143 -20.66 -12.24 8.67
CA ILE A 143 -20.73 -13.69 8.44
C ILE A 143 -20.51 -14.02 6.96
N ASP A 144 -21.08 -13.26 6.03
CA ASP A 144 -20.98 -13.51 4.58
C ASP A 144 -19.61 -13.16 3.98
N LEU A 145 -18.93 -12.14 4.52
CA LEU A 145 -17.67 -11.62 3.97
C LEU A 145 -16.41 -12.03 4.75
N SER A 146 -16.52 -12.60 5.95
CA SER A 146 -15.37 -13.16 6.70
C SER A 146 -14.85 -14.47 6.08
N TYR A 147 -13.64 -14.88 6.48
CA TYR A 147 -12.83 -15.83 5.72
C TYR A 147 -13.41 -17.26 5.64
N ASP A 148 -13.76 -17.85 6.78
CA ASP A 148 -14.38 -19.17 6.85
C ASP A 148 -15.20 -19.26 8.14
N MET A 149 -16.19 -18.37 8.26
CA MET A 149 -17.04 -18.32 9.44
C MET A 149 -18.09 -19.44 9.41
N PRO A 150 -18.28 -20.20 10.50
CA PRO A 150 -19.41 -21.11 10.63
C PRO A 150 -20.75 -20.35 10.61
N THR A 151 -21.81 -21.03 10.15
CA THR A 151 -23.10 -20.41 9.76
C THR A 151 -24.32 -20.96 10.51
N ALA A 152 -24.13 -21.56 11.69
CA ALA A 152 -25.24 -22.08 12.50
C ALA A 152 -26.24 -20.97 12.88
N LYS A 153 -27.53 -21.31 12.85
CA LYS A 153 -28.63 -20.31 12.86
C LYS A 153 -29.16 -19.97 14.25
N ASN A 154 -28.77 -20.73 15.28
CA ASN A 154 -29.13 -20.45 16.67
C ASN A 154 -28.10 -21.03 17.66
N ARG A 155 -28.26 -20.67 18.94
CA ARG A 155 -27.33 -20.98 20.04
C ARG A 155 -27.24 -22.48 20.39
N GLU A 156 -28.22 -23.31 20.04
CA GLU A 156 -28.18 -24.78 20.22
C GLU A 156 -27.43 -25.48 19.09
N GLU A 157 -27.59 -25.02 17.85
CA GLU A 157 -26.90 -25.56 16.67
C GLU A 157 -25.41 -25.18 16.71
N LEU A 158 -25.11 -23.91 17.03
CA LEU A 158 -23.74 -23.40 17.18
C LEU A 158 -23.02 -24.01 18.39
N SER A 159 -23.72 -24.34 19.48
CA SER A 159 -23.09 -24.99 20.65
C SER A 159 -22.84 -26.48 20.45
N ARG A 160 -23.64 -27.19 19.65
CA ARG A 160 -23.30 -28.55 19.21
C ARG A 160 -22.10 -28.58 18.26
N GLU A 161 -21.95 -27.58 17.39
CA GLU A 161 -20.78 -27.47 16.50
C GLU A 161 -19.49 -27.05 17.23
N LEU A 162 -19.53 -26.02 18.09
CA LEU A 162 -18.33 -25.54 18.77
C LEU A 162 -18.00 -26.28 20.07
N PHE A 163 -19.00 -26.78 20.79
CA PHE A 163 -18.83 -27.13 22.20
C PHE A 163 -19.51 -28.43 22.60
N ALA A 164 -18.81 -29.52 22.26
CA ALA A 164 -18.59 -30.56 23.25
C ALA A 164 -18.02 -29.98 24.57
N GLU A 165 -17.23 -28.87 24.56
CA GLU A 165 -16.87 -28.15 25.80
C GLU A 165 -16.45 -26.65 25.67
N ASN A 166 -17.40 -25.75 25.96
CA ASN A 166 -17.33 -24.35 26.47
C ASN A 166 -16.34 -23.24 25.99
N ARG A 167 -16.94 -22.05 25.72
CA ARG A 167 -16.45 -20.63 25.78
C ARG A 167 -16.22 -19.87 24.46
N VAL A 168 -17.27 -19.21 23.95
CA VAL A 168 -17.09 -17.99 23.13
C VAL A 168 -16.61 -16.87 24.06
N GLY A 169 -15.39 -16.39 23.83
CA GLY A 169 -14.64 -15.52 24.76
C GLY A 169 -13.17 -15.91 24.90
N SER A 170 -12.84 -17.16 24.55
CA SER A 170 -11.47 -17.67 24.38
C SER A 170 -11.48 -18.71 23.25
N SER A 171 -11.78 -18.27 22.03
CA SER A 171 -12.12 -19.16 20.90
C SER A 171 -10.91 -19.84 20.28
N GLU A 172 -10.29 -20.76 21.01
CA GLU A 172 -9.35 -21.77 20.52
C GLU A 172 -10.12 -22.85 19.71
N VAL A 173 -10.68 -22.43 18.57
CA VAL A 173 -11.07 -23.37 17.49
C VAL A 173 -9.82 -23.96 16.83
N TRP A 174 -8.67 -23.30 17.04
CA TRP A 174 -7.36 -23.68 16.52
C TRP A 174 -6.28 -22.99 17.37
N ASP A 175 -5.35 -23.76 17.93
CA ASP A 175 -4.21 -23.29 18.76
C ASP A 175 -3.17 -22.46 17.97
N GLY A 176 -3.40 -22.25 16.68
CA GLY A 176 -2.46 -21.64 15.75
C GLY A 176 -1.29 -22.56 15.40
N LEU A 177 -0.58 -22.26 14.30
CA LEU A 177 0.63 -23.01 13.94
C LEU A 177 1.70 -22.94 15.05
N TYR A 178 1.71 -21.87 15.85
CA TYR A 178 2.63 -21.72 16.98
C TYR A 178 2.38 -22.73 18.10
N GLY A 179 1.12 -23.04 18.45
CA GLY A 179 0.81 -24.07 19.44
C GLY A 179 1.35 -25.44 19.01
N VAL A 180 1.11 -25.79 17.74
CA VAL A 180 1.58 -27.05 17.13
C VAL A 180 3.10 -27.13 17.01
N ILE A 181 3.78 -26.06 16.57
CA ILE A 181 5.24 -26.06 16.40
C ILE A 181 5.98 -26.06 17.74
N LEU A 182 5.46 -25.35 18.76
CA LEU A 182 6.16 -25.17 20.03
C LEU A 182 5.81 -26.25 21.07
N GLY A 183 4.91 -27.17 20.77
CA GLY A 183 4.57 -28.30 21.64
C GLY A 183 3.96 -27.88 22.98
N TRP A 184 3.25 -26.74 23.01
CA TRP A 184 2.49 -26.31 24.18
C TRP A 184 1.43 -27.37 24.51
N PRO A 185 1.17 -27.70 25.80
CA PRO A 185 0.33 -28.84 26.16
C PRO A 185 -1.08 -28.69 25.59
N ALA A 186 -1.37 -29.52 24.59
CA ALA A 186 -2.62 -29.53 23.86
C ALA A 186 -3.83 -29.55 24.79
N SER A 187 -4.82 -28.71 24.49
CA SER A 187 -6.19 -29.02 24.87
C SER A 187 -6.51 -30.40 24.27
N LYS A 188 -7.04 -31.33 25.07
CA LYS A 188 -7.39 -32.68 24.61
C LYS A 188 -8.73 -32.68 23.86
N GLY A 189 -8.87 -31.78 22.89
CA GLY A 189 -9.83 -31.93 21.80
C GLY A 189 -9.14 -32.67 20.66
N GLU A 190 -9.72 -33.79 20.23
CA GLU A 190 -9.35 -34.35 18.93
C GLU A 190 -9.64 -33.29 17.85
N LEU A 191 -8.71 -33.13 16.91
CA LEU A 191 -8.66 -32.15 15.81
C LEU A 191 -10.04 -31.81 15.18
N GLU A 192 -10.25 -30.61 14.63
CA GLU A 192 -9.63 -30.24 13.35
C GLU A 192 -9.33 -28.73 13.15
N ALA A 193 -8.07 -28.49 12.78
CA ALA A 193 -7.51 -27.24 12.29
C ALA A 193 -8.29 -26.65 11.08
N PRO A 194 -8.14 -25.35 10.77
CA PRO A 194 -8.77 -24.63 9.65
C PRO A 194 -9.14 -25.48 8.42
N LEU A 195 -10.45 -25.75 8.29
CA LEU A 195 -11.02 -26.69 7.31
C LEU A 195 -11.38 -26.09 5.95
N PHE A 196 -11.37 -24.75 5.85
CA PHE A 196 -11.76 -23.99 4.65
C PHE A 196 -13.17 -24.39 4.14
N VAL A 197 -14.12 -24.66 5.04
CA VAL A 197 -15.41 -25.30 4.73
C VAL A 197 -16.18 -24.52 3.67
N LYS A 198 -16.39 -23.21 3.89
CA LYS A 198 -17.14 -22.34 2.97
C LYS A 198 -16.39 -22.11 1.67
N ILE A 199 -15.07 -22.06 1.72
CA ILE A 199 -14.23 -21.95 0.52
C ILE A 199 -14.32 -23.23 -0.33
N ARG A 200 -14.36 -24.41 0.29
CA ARG A 200 -14.57 -25.72 -0.36
C ARG A 200 -16.00 -25.89 -0.89
N GLU A 201 -17.00 -25.30 -0.25
CA GLU A 201 -18.37 -25.14 -0.76
C GLU A 201 -18.46 -24.18 -1.98
N GLY A 202 -17.34 -23.57 -2.41
CA GLY A 202 -17.27 -22.71 -3.59
C GLY A 202 -17.30 -21.21 -3.29
N GLN A 203 -17.31 -20.80 -2.01
CA GLN A 203 -17.34 -19.39 -1.59
C GLN A 203 -15.95 -18.73 -1.67
N ILE A 204 -15.29 -18.85 -2.82
CA ILE A 204 -13.88 -18.47 -3.05
C ILE A 204 -13.59 -16.97 -2.84
N TRP A 205 -14.61 -16.11 -2.87
CA TRP A 205 -14.46 -14.69 -2.56
C TRP A 205 -13.98 -14.45 -1.13
N ARG A 206 -14.26 -15.37 -0.19
CA ARG A 206 -13.85 -15.25 1.21
C ARG A 206 -12.33 -15.25 1.42
N LEU A 207 -11.56 -15.72 0.44
CA LEU A 207 -10.11 -15.57 0.42
C LEU A 207 -9.66 -14.09 0.50
N ILE A 208 -10.47 -13.17 -0.05
CA ILE A 208 -10.15 -11.74 -0.14
C ILE A 208 -11.15 -10.84 0.60
N THR A 209 -12.44 -11.17 0.68
CA THR A 209 -13.46 -10.26 1.25
C THR A 209 -13.24 -9.75 2.68
N PRO A 210 -12.54 -10.44 3.61
CA PRO A 210 -12.27 -9.92 4.95
C PRO A 210 -11.53 -8.57 4.97
N VAL A 211 -10.78 -8.24 3.91
CA VAL A 211 -10.00 -6.98 3.84
C VAL A 211 -10.89 -5.74 3.77
N PHE A 212 -12.14 -5.88 3.32
CA PHE A 212 -13.08 -4.75 3.21
C PHE A 212 -13.87 -4.50 4.51
N LEU A 213 -13.99 -5.50 5.38
CA LEU A 213 -14.66 -5.39 6.68
C LEU A 213 -13.81 -4.62 7.70
N HIS A 214 -14.44 -3.81 8.56
CA HIS A 214 -13.74 -3.00 9.57
C HIS A 214 -14.54 -2.95 10.88
N GLY A 215 -13.88 -3.23 12.01
CA GLY A 215 -14.53 -3.38 13.32
C GLY A 215 -14.73 -2.09 14.13
N GLY A 216 -14.28 -0.92 13.63
CA GLY A 216 -14.42 0.34 14.37
C GLY A 216 -13.87 1.54 13.61
N PHE A 217 -14.28 2.74 14.04
CA PHE A 217 -13.98 4.00 13.35
C PHE A 217 -12.48 4.26 13.18
N LEU A 218 -11.68 4.14 14.24
CA LEU A 218 -10.23 4.35 14.16
C LEU A 218 -9.57 3.30 13.25
N HIS A 219 -10.04 2.05 13.26
CA HIS A 219 -9.50 0.98 12.41
C HIS A 219 -9.73 1.28 10.92
N ILE A 220 -10.94 1.68 10.51
CA ILE A 220 -11.16 2.10 9.12
C ILE A 220 -10.42 3.40 8.78
N LEU A 221 -10.41 4.39 9.68
CA LEU A 221 -9.73 5.68 9.45
C LEU A 221 -8.24 5.47 9.12
N PHE A 222 -7.50 4.72 9.96
CA PHE A 222 -6.09 4.48 9.71
C PHE A 222 -5.85 3.59 8.49
N ASN A 223 -6.63 2.52 8.29
CA ASN A 223 -6.49 1.69 7.08
C ASN A 223 -6.70 2.50 5.80
N MET A 224 -7.72 3.37 5.75
CA MET A 224 -8.03 4.14 4.55
C MET A 224 -7.04 5.30 4.34
N LEU A 225 -6.53 5.91 5.41
CA LEU A 225 -5.48 6.93 5.33
C LEU A 225 -4.16 6.33 4.79
N TRP A 226 -3.75 5.17 5.30
CA TRP A 226 -2.57 4.47 4.80
C TRP A 226 -2.76 3.92 3.39
N LEU A 227 -3.95 3.38 3.06
CA LEU A 227 -4.29 2.95 1.70
C LEU A 227 -4.26 4.13 0.72
N TRP A 228 -4.78 5.29 1.10
CA TRP A 228 -4.68 6.50 0.28
C TRP A 228 -3.23 6.92 0.03
N MET A 229 -2.37 6.89 1.05
CA MET A 229 -0.98 7.34 0.92
C MET A 229 -0.07 6.34 0.20
N LEU A 230 -0.20 5.04 0.49
CA LEU A 230 0.67 3.99 -0.06
C LEU A 230 0.08 3.36 -1.32
N GLY A 231 -1.22 3.05 -1.32
CA GLY A 231 -1.91 2.45 -2.45
C GLY A 231 -1.88 3.34 -3.69
N ARG A 232 -2.10 4.65 -3.51
CA ARG A 232 -1.98 5.63 -4.61
C ARG A 232 -0.58 5.65 -5.22
N GLN A 233 0.48 5.59 -4.41
CA GLN A 233 1.85 5.59 -4.92
C GLN A 233 2.13 4.37 -5.81
N VAL A 234 1.69 3.19 -5.38
CA VAL A 234 1.82 1.95 -6.18
C VAL A 234 0.91 2.00 -7.40
N GLU A 235 -0.34 2.47 -7.29
CA GLU A 235 -1.26 2.60 -8.44
C GLU A 235 -0.72 3.55 -9.53
N GLU A 236 -0.12 4.69 -9.16
CA GLU A 236 0.46 5.65 -10.11
C GLU A 236 1.72 5.10 -10.82
N ARG A 237 2.45 4.20 -10.18
CA ARG A 237 3.74 3.64 -10.63
C ARG A 237 3.65 2.23 -11.20
N THR A 238 2.45 1.67 -11.28
CA THR A 238 2.21 0.34 -11.87
C THR A 238 1.08 0.40 -12.90
N LYS A 239 1.00 -0.61 -13.76
CA LYS A 239 -0.12 -0.83 -14.67
C LYS A 239 -1.33 -1.27 -13.83
N LYS A 240 -2.56 -0.90 -14.21
CA LYS A 240 -3.76 -1.21 -13.41
C LYS A 240 -3.87 -2.70 -13.00
N TRP A 241 -3.51 -3.62 -13.88
CA TRP A 241 -3.53 -5.06 -13.57
C TRP A 241 -2.44 -5.47 -12.57
N GLN A 242 -1.26 -4.83 -12.61
CA GLN A 242 -0.17 -5.05 -11.64
C GLN A 242 -0.63 -4.63 -10.24
N TYR A 243 -1.26 -3.45 -10.09
CA TYR A 243 -1.80 -3.00 -8.80
C TYR A 243 -2.88 -3.96 -8.25
N ILE A 244 -3.77 -4.46 -9.12
CA ILE A 244 -4.75 -5.50 -8.76
C ILE A 244 -4.04 -6.79 -8.31
N ALA A 245 -3.05 -7.27 -9.07
CA ALA A 245 -2.32 -8.50 -8.75
C ALA A 245 -1.55 -8.39 -7.42
N ILE A 246 -0.83 -7.29 -7.19
CA ILE A 246 -0.14 -7.00 -5.92
C ILE A 246 -1.14 -7.05 -4.76
N THR A 247 -2.26 -6.33 -4.90
CA THR A 247 -3.32 -6.25 -3.89
C THR A 247 -3.92 -7.63 -3.58
N LEU A 248 -4.27 -8.42 -4.60
CA LEU A 248 -4.86 -9.75 -4.45
C LEU A 248 -3.87 -10.75 -3.85
N ILE A 249 -2.62 -10.78 -4.33
CA ILE A 249 -1.60 -11.72 -3.83
C ILE A 249 -1.31 -11.45 -2.35
N ILE A 250 -1.10 -10.18 -1.98
CA ILE A 250 -0.88 -9.81 -0.57
C ILE A 250 -2.11 -10.18 0.26
N GLY A 251 -3.31 -9.76 -0.14
CA GLY A 251 -4.54 -10.00 0.62
C GLY A 251 -4.87 -11.47 0.82
N ILE A 252 -4.80 -12.28 -0.24
CA ILE A 252 -5.07 -13.72 -0.16
C ILE A 252 -4.05 -14.40 0.75
N VAL A 253 -2.75 -14.12 0.59
CA VAL A 253 -1.71 -14.77 1.41
C VAL A 253 -1.77 -14.31 2.87
N SER A 254 -1.98 -13.01 3.13
CA SER A 254 -2.08 -12.49 4.50
C SER A 254 -3.32 -12.99 5.23
N ASN A 255 -4.47 -13.08 4.55
CA ASN A 255 -5.69 -13.63 5.10
C ASN A 255 -5.55 -15.13 5.38
N THR A 256 -5.00 -15.89 4.42
CA THR A 256 -4.78 -17.34 4.57
C THR A 256 -3.86 -17.63 5.75
N LEU A 257 -2.73 -16.91 5.87
CA LEU A 257 -1.81 -17.12 6.98
C LEU A 257 -2.38 -16.65 8.32
N GLN A 258 -3.18 -15.60 8.37
CA GLN A 258 -3.89 -15.20 9.59
C GLN A 258 -4.94 -16.24 10.02
N TYR A 259 -5.71 -16.76 9.07
CA TYR A 259 -6.66 -17.85 9.30
C TYR A 259 -5.95 -19.11 9.85
N LEU A 260 -4.83 -19.49 9.22
CA LEU A 260 -3.95 -20.57 9.68
C LEU A 260 -3.23 -20.31 11.02
N MET A 261 -3.40 -19.14 11.65
CA MET A 261 -2.80 -18.82 12.95
C MET A 261 -3.81 -18.51 14.06
N SER A 262 -5.02 -18.04 13.72
CA SER A 262 -5.97 -17.54 14.73
C SER A 262 -7.45 -17.73 14.33
N GLY A 263 -7.72 -18.58 13.34
CA GLY A 263 -9.07 -18.85 12.87
C GLY A 263 -9.70 -17.69 12.08
N PRO A 264 -11.01 -17.74 11.80
CA PRO A 264 -11.67 -16.84 10.85
C PRO A 264 -11.99 -15.43 11.39
N LEU A 265 -11.75 -15.16 12.68
CA LEU A 265 -12.11 -13.91 13.37
C LEU A 265 -11.06 -12.81 13.17
N PHE A 266 -10.85 -12.39 11.92
CA PHE A 266 -10.03 -11.24 11.56
C PHE A 266 -10.63 -10.48 10.38
N ILE A 267 -10.43 -9.17 10.36
CA ILE A 267 -10.97 -8.24 9.35
C ILE A 267 -10.01 -7.06 9.13
N GLY A 268 -10.11 -6.42 7.97
CA GLY A 268 -9.50 -5.12 7.70
C GLY A 268 -8.39 -5.14 6.65
N TYR A 269 -8.18 -3.98 6.03
CA TYR A 269 -7.24 -3.80 4.92
C TYR A 269 -5.76 -3.77 5.36
N SER A 270 -5.49 -3.89 6.66
CA SER A 270 -4.19 -3.65 7.28
C SER A 270 -3.08 -4.60 6.80
N GLY A 271 -3.38 -5.88 6.54
CA GLY A 271 -2.41 -6.81 5.94
C GLY A 271 -1.92 -6.34 4.55
N ILE A 272 -2.84 -5.83 3.72
CA ILE A 272 -2.49 -5.24 2.42
C ILE A 272 -1.71 -3.93 2.60
N VAL A 273 -2.08 -3.08 3.56
CA VAL A 273 -1.32 -1.85 3.88
C VAL A 273 0.13 -2.19 4.25
N CYS A 274 0.35 -3.16 5.12
CA CYS A 274 1.69 -3.63 5.49
C CYS A 274 2.48 -4.16 4.29
N GLY A 275 1.83 -4.89 3.38
CA GLY A 275 2.46 -5.34 2.14
C GLY A 275 2.76 -4.23 1.14
N LEU A 276 1.90 -3.22 1.01
CA LEU A 276 2.20 -2.04 0.19
C LEU A 276 3.39 -1.26 0.77
N ALA A 277 3.49 -1.14 2.10
CA ALA A 277 4.65 -0.55 2.76
C ALA A 277 5.94 -1.37 2.50
N GLY A 278 5.88 -2.70 2.63
CA GLY A 278 7.00 -3.61 2.36
C GLY A 278 7.45 -3.59 0.89
N PHE A 279 6.49 -3.51 -0.04
CA PHE A 279 6.75 -3.35 -1.48
C PHE A 279 7.48 -2.04 -1.76
N ILE A 280 6.94 -0.91 -1.30
CA ILE A 280 7.53 0.43 -1.46
C ILE A 280 8.94 0.49 -0.85
N TRP A 281 9.13 -0.07 0.34
CA TRP A 281 10.42 -0.13 1.05
C TRP A 281 11.50 -0.90 0.27
N VAL A 282 11.12 -1.94 -0.49
CA VAL A 282 12.04 -2.64 -1.39
C VAL A 282 12.28 -1.83 -2.67
N ARG A 283 11.22 -1.37 -3.37
CA ARG A 283 11.37 -0.62 -4.63
C ARG A 283 12.25 0.62 -4.45
N GLN A 284 12.06 1.38 -3.38
CA GLN A 284 12.86 2.56 -3.06
C GLN A 284 14.37 2.27 -2.97
N ARG A 285 14.80 1.05 -2.62
CA ARG A 285 16.21 0.66 -2.53
C ARG A 285 16.76 0.04 -3.81
N ILE A 286 16.01 -0.84 -4.47
CA ILE A 286 16.50 -1.59 -5.62
C ILE A 286 16.22 -0.90 -6.96
N ALA A 287 15.23 0.00 -6.99
CA ALA A 287 14.78 0.75 -8.15
C ALA A 287 14.41 2.21 -7.76
N PRO A 288 15.35 2.99 -7.16
CA PRO A 288 15.07 4.35 -6.71
C PRO A 288 14.56 5.29 -7.82
N TRP A 289 14.93 5.03 -9.07
CA TRP A 289 14.46 5.75 -10.26
C TRP A 289 12.95 5.64 -10.51
N GLU A 290 12.26 4.65 -9.93
CA GLU A 290 10.79 4.56 -9.96
C GLU A 290 10.13 5.57 -9.00
N GLY A 291 10.92 6.30 -8.22
CA GLY A 291 10.48 7.45 -7.45
C GLY A 291 9.43 7.10 -6.42
N TYR A 292 9.69 6.09 -5.58
CA TYR A 292 8.86 5.65 -4.45
C TYR A 292 9.29 6.35 -3.13
N PRO A 293 8.77 7.55 -2.79
CA PRO A 293 9.19 8.29 -1.60
C PRO A 293 8.56 7.73 -0.33
N LEU A 294 9.30 6.90 0.41
CA LEU A 294 9.03 6.67 1.81
C LEU A 294 9.83 7.68 2.64
N GLN A 295 9.15 8.71 3.15
CA GLN A 295 9.80 9.79 3.93
C GLN A 295 10.28 9.26 5.29
N ARG A 296 11.37 9.83 5.82
CA ARG A 296 11.90 9.48 7.16
C ARG A 296 10.84 9.64 8.26
N GLY A 297 10.03 10.70 8.20
CA GLY A 297 8.92 10.91 9.14
C GLY A 297 7.86 9.80 9.08
N THR A 298 7.50 9.33 7.88
CA THR A 298 6.59 8.19 7.69
C THR A 298 7.14 6.90 8.29
N LEU A 299 8.44 6.63 8.10
CA LEU A 299 9.13 5.47 8.68
C LEU A 299 9.17 5.53 10.22
N ILE A 300 9.49 6.69 10.79
CA ILE A 300 9.50 6.91 12.24
C ILE A 300 8.09 6.73 12.80
N PHE A 301 7.08 7.33 12.18
CA PHE A 301 5.68 7.19 12.61
C PHE A 301 5.20 5.74 12.55
N LEU A 302 5.50 5.02 11.46
CA LEU A 302 5.15 3.60 11.33
C LEU A 302 5.86 2.74 12.39
N GLY A 303 7.15 2.99 12.66
CA GLY A 303 7.91 2.30 13.71
C GLY A 303 7.35 2.55 15.11
N VAL A 304 7.08 3.81 15.46
CA VAL A 304 6.45 4.19 16.74
C VAL A 304 5.05 3.58 16.86
N PHE A 305 4.26 3.60 15.78
CA PHE A 305 2.92 3.01 15.76
C PHE A 305 2.97 1.49 15.99
N ILE A 306 3.86 0.76 15.31
CA ILE A 306 4.05 -0.69 15.51
C ILE A 306 4.46 -0.99 16.96
N ILE A 307 5.43 -0.25 17.51
CA ILE A 307 5.89 -0.44 18.90
C ILE A 307 4.76 -0.13 19.89
N ALA A 308 3.98 0.93 19.67
CA ALA A 308 2.85 1.30 20.52
C ALA A 308 1.71 0.25 20.46
N MET A 309 1.39 -0.29 19.28
CA MET A 309 0.40 -1.36 19.14
C MET A 309 0.86 -2.64 19.82
N LEU A 310 2.12 -3.04 19.65
CA LEU A 310 2.71 -4.19 20.36
C LEU A 310 2.68 -4.00 21.88
N GLY A 311 3.07 -2.81 22.36
CA GLY A 311 3.02 -2.47 23.79
C GLY A 311 1.60 -2.54 24.36
N LEU A 312 0.59 -2.07 23.61
CA LEU A 312 -0.81 -2.12 24.02
C LEU A 312 -1.40 -3.55 23.96
N GLN A 313 -0.93 -4.41 23.04
CA GLN A 313 -1.26 -5.84 23.06
C GLN A 313 -0.64 -6.56 24.27
N ILE A 314 0.63 -6.30 24.58
CA ILE A 314 1.30 -6.86 25.77
C ILE A 314 0.57 -6.40 27.04
N ALA A 315 0.22 -5.11 27.14
CA ALA A 315 -0.56 -4.58 28.25
C ALA A 315 -1.94 -5.25 28.38
N SER A 316 -2.67 -5.42 27.27
CA SER A 316 -3.94 -6.15 27.20
C SER A 316 -3.80 -7.61 27.68
N PHE A 317 -2.79 -8.34 27.19
CA PHE A 317 -2.48 -9.71 27.63
C PHE A 317 -2.21 -9.77 29.14
N LEU A 318 -1.39 -8.85 29.68
CA LEU A 318 -1.08 -8.81 31.11
C LEU A 318 -2.32 -8.47 31.96
N MET A 319 -3.15 -7.51 31.53
CA MET A 319 -4.40 -7.16 32.24
C MET A 319 -5.35 -8.35 32.34
N ILE A 320 -5.52 -9.10 31.25
CA ILE A 320 -6.33 -10.33 31.23
C ILE A 320 -5.69 -11.40 32.13
N ARG A 321 -4.37 -11.63 31.99
CA ARG A 321 -3.63 -12.68 32.73
C ARG A 321 -3.60 -12.47 34.24
N PHE A 322 -3.67 -11.22 34.70
CA PHE A 322 -3.73 -10.85 36.12
C PHE A 322 -5.16 -10.49 36.60
N HIS A 323 -6.18 -10.72 35.79
CA HIS A 323 -7.59 -10.43 36.11
C HIS A 323 -7.86 -8.96 36.51
N ILE A 324 -7.10 -8.02 35.92
CA ILE A 324 -7.23 -6.58 36.17
C ILE A 324 -8.37 -5.98 35.33
N ALA A 325 -8.45 -6.37 34.05
CA ALA A 325 -9.48 -5.91 33.12
C ALA A 325 -9.64 -6.86 31.93
N GLU A 326 -10.87 -7.02 31.44
CA GLU A 326 -11.21 -7.82 30.25
C GLU A 326 -11.11 -7.01 28.95
N PHE A 327 -10.04 -6.22 28.82
CA PHE A 327 -9.76 -5.45 27.59
C PHE A 327 -8.91 -6.29 26.63
N SER A 328 -9.51 -6.73 25.51
CA SER A 328 -8.80 -7.41 24.43
C SER A 328 -8.66 -6.53 23.19
N MET A 329 -7.45 -6.49 22.61
CA MET A 329 -7.24 -5.95 21.26
C MET A 329 -6.83 -7.07 20.31
N ASN A 330 -7.79 -7.53 19.51
CA ASN A 330 -7.50 -8.55 18.49
C ASN A 330 -6.87 -7.89 17.25
N ILE A 331 -5.54 -7.82 17.21
CA ILE A 331 -4.76 -7.34 16.06
C ILE A 331 -4.22 -8.55 15.28
N ALA A 332 -4.50 -8.56 13.98
CA ALA A 332 -4.05 -9.58 13.03
C ALA A 332 -2.54 -9.49 12.70
N ASN A 333 -1.69 -9.73 13.71
CA ASN A 333 -0.24 -9.60 13.60
C ASN A 333 0.35 -10.51 12.50
N THR A 334 -0.18 -11.72 12.31
CA THR A 334 0.26 -12.59 11.21
C THR A 334 -0.08 -11.98 9.86
N ALA A 335 -1.28 -11.41 9.68
CA ALA A 335 -1.64 -10.72 8.44
C ALA A 335 -0.68 -9.55 8.14
N HIS A 336 -0.25 -8.80 9.17
CA HIS A 336 0.68 -7.67 9.02
C HIS A 336 2.08 -8.14 8.63
N ILE A 337 2.64 -9.11 9.36
CA ILE A 337 3.99 -9.63 9.11
C ILE A 337 4.05 -10.33 7.75
N SER A 338 3.12 -11.27 7.48
CA SER A 338 3.07 -11.97 6.20
C SER A 338 2.77 -11.04 5.04
N GLY A 339 1.86 -10.08 5.21
CA GLY A 339 1.58 -9.05 4.22
C GLY A 339 2.83 -8.25 3.85
N ALA A 340 3.56 -7.75 4.85
CA ALA A 340 4.83 -7.05 4.66
C ALA A 340 5.87 -7.90 3.93
N LEU A 341 6.06 -9.18 4.33
CA LEU A 341 7.01 -10.10 3.69
C LEU A 341 6.64 -10.38 2.23
N VAL A 342 5.37 -10.67 1.94
CA VAL A 342 4.87 -10.87 0.56
C VAL A 342 5.09 -9.60 -0.26
N GLY A 343 4.77 -8.43 0.29
CA GLY A 343 5.07 -7.14 -0.32
C GLY A 343 6.55 -6.95 -0.67
N MET A 344 7.45 -7.28 0.26
CA MET A 344 8.90 -7.23 0.05
C MET A 344 9.41 -8.24 -1.01
N ILE A 345 8.74 -9.38 -1.16
CA ILE A 345 9.02 -10.36 -2.22
C ILE A 345 8.56 -9.81 -3.56
N LEU A 346 7.30 -9.39 -3.68
CA LEU A 346 6.73 -8.78 -4.89
C LEU A 346 7.53 -7.55 -5.32
N GLY A 347 8.01 -6.75 -4.36
CA GLY A 347 8.87 -5.59 -4.61
C GLY A 347 10.15 -5.94 -5.38
N ARG A 348 10.71 -7.15 -5.21
CA ARG A 348 11.90 -7.61 -5.95
C ARG A 348 11.62 -8.03 -7.39
N ILE A 349 10.36 -8.24 -7.78
CA ILE A 349 10.02 -8.80 -9.08
C ILE A 349 9.97 -7.66 -10.14
N PRO A 350 10.76 -7.72 -11.23
CA PRO A 350 10.77 -6.68 -12.27
C PRO A 350 9.41 -6.49 -12.95
N LEU A 351 8.59 -7.55 -13.00
CA LEU A 351 7.22 -7.55 -13.57
C LEU A 351 6.31 -6.45 -13.00
N PHE A 352 6.58 -5.94 -11.80
CA PHE A 352 5.81 -4.85 -11.18
C PHE A 352 6.42 -3.45 -11.41
N SER A 353 7.33 -3.31 -12.37
CA SER A 353 7.73 -2.01 -12.92
C SER A 353 6.72 -1.49 -13.95
N LYS A 354 6.59 -0.17 -14.05
CA LYS A 354 5.87 0.49 -15.16
C LYS A 354 6.61 0.31 -16.49
N GLY A 355 7.94 0.41 -16.45
CA GLY A 355 8.85 0.43 -17.60
C GLY A 355 9.57 -0.90 -17.84
N GLY A 356 8.89 -2.03 -17.65
CA GLY A 356 9.47 -3.35 -17.87
C GLY A 356 10.00 -3.54 -19.30
N VAL A 357 11.32 -3.64 -19.39
CA VAL A 357 12.10 -4.31 -20.44
C VAL A 357 12.49 -5.68 -19.89
#